data_AF-A0A7S0L8G8-F1
#
_entry.id   AF-A0A7S0L8G8-F1
#
_cell.length_a   1.000
_cell.length_b   1.000
_cell.length_c   1.000
_cell.angle_alpha   90.00
_cell.angle_beta   90.00
_cell.angle_gamma   90.00
#
_symmetry.space_group_name_H-M   'P 1'
#
loop_
_entity.id
_entity.type
_entity.pdbx_description
1 polymer ?
#
loop_
_entity_poly.entity_id
_entity_poly.type
_entity_poly.pdbx_seq_one_letter_code
_entity_poly.pdbx_strand_id
1 'polypeptide(L)'
;PRPAEGATGCKNTAARIHPGKPLLMKDLRRVWRRWPCWHEGNTVLLDDDLDKVACNPAHTSVQPTKWTALSPPAGSADELAPGGGLRRYLASLAGADDTQEYIRTHAYSPSVAKAE
;
A
#
# COMPACT_ATOMS: atom_id res chain seq x y z
N PRO A 1 -22.02 -4.99 -21.81
CA PRO A 1 -20.76 -5.73 -21.58
C PRO A 1 -19.55 -4.92 -22.12
N ARG A 2 -18.85 -4.20 -21.23
CA ARG A 2 -17.54 -3.62 -21.58
C ARG A 2 -16.47 -4.68 -21.29
N PRO A 3 -15.50 -4.91 -22.20
CA PRO A 3 -14.40 -5.83 -21.93
C PRO A 3 -13.51 -5.22 -20.83
N ALA A 4 -13.10 -6.05 -19.87
CA ALA A 4 -12.07 -5.67 -18.91
C ALA A 4 -10.71 -5.71 -19.64
N GLU A 5 -10.40 -4.62 -20.32
CA GLU A 5 -9.08 -4.38 -20.90
C GLU A 5 -8.12 -4.01 -19.75
N GLY A 6 -7.03 -4.77 -19.60
CA GLY A 6 -5.97 -4.42 -18.64
C GLY A 6 -5.66 -5.45 -17.55
N ALA A 7 -5.79 -6.76 -17.81
CA ALA A 7 -5.10 -7.76 -16.98
C ALA A 7 -3.60 -7.80 -17.33
N THR A 8 -2.88 -6.70 -17.09
CA THR A 8 -1.42 -6.71 -17.17
C THR A 8 -0.91 -7.51 -15.98
N GLY A 9 -0.57 -8.78 -16.23
CA GLY A 9 0.09 -9.62 -15.24
C GLY A 9 1.39 -8.98 -14.77
N CYS A 10 1.67 -9.06 -13.46
CA CYS A 10 2.87 -8.50 -12.88
C CYS A 10 4.10 -9.10 -13.53
N LYS A 11 4.95 -8.27 -14.11
CA LYS A 11 6.27 -8.69 -14.57
C LYS A 11 7.14 -8.88 -13.32
N ASN A 12 7.68 -10.08 -13.13
CA ASN A 12 8.64 -10.38 -12.05
C ASN A 12 9.94 -9.57 -12.27
N THR A 13 9.97 -8.30 -11.88
CA THR A 13 11.15 -7.44 -12.01
C THR A 13 12.03 -7.43 -10.74
N ALA A 14 11.52 -7.87 -9.59
CA ALA A 14 12.21 -7.74 -8.30
C ALA A 14 13.22 -8.87 -7.99
N ALA A 15 13.46 -9.83 -8.91
CA ALA A 15 14.40 -10.96 -8.69
C ALA A 15 15.84 -10.51 -8.42
N ARG A 16 16.15 -9.22 -8.60
CA ARG A 16 17.47 -8.63 -8.40
C ARG A 16 17.80 -8.23 -6.97
N ILE A 17 16.83 -8.08 -6.05
CA ILE A 17 17.11 -7.50 -4.71
C ILE A 17 17.49 -8.58 -3.67
N HIS A 18 16.92 -9.79 -3.78
CA HIS A 18 17.22 -10.91 -2.88
C HIS A 18 17.43 -12.24 -3.64
N PRO A 19 18.67 -12.53 -4.07
CA PRO A 19 18.99 -13.79 -4.74
C PRO A 19 18.57 -14.99 -3.88
N GLY A 20 17.80 -15.91 -4.48
CA GLY A 20 17.38 -17.16 -3.83
C GLY A 20 16.13 -17.08 -2.93
N LYS A 21 15.53 -15.90 -2.72
CA LYS A 21 14.24 -15.78 -2.02
C LYS A 21 13.10 -15.64 -3.02
N PRO A 22 12.02 -16.44 -2.93
CA PRO A 22 10.84 -16.22 -3.76
C PRO A 22 10.21 -14.88 -3.39
N LEU A 23 9.94 -14.06 -4.40
CA LEU A 23 9.23 -12.80 -4.23
C LEU A 23 7.76 -13.09 -4.03
N LEU A 24 7.24 -12.69 -2.87
CA LEU A 24 5.85 -12.86 -2.51
C LEU A 24 5.15 -11.52 -2.63
N MET A 25 4.55 -11.30 -3.80
CA MET A 25 3.71 -10.15 -4.08
C MET A 25 2.31 -10.36 -3.47
N LYS A 26 1.72 -9.31 -2.94
CA LYS A 26 0.36 -9.30 -2.38
C LYS A 26 -0.60 -8.79 -3.46
N ASP A 27 -1.22 -9.70 -4.19
CA ASP A 27 -2.14 -9.40 -5.30
C ASP A 27 -3.59 -9.24 -4.82
N LEU A 28 -4.07 -7.99 -4.66
CA LEU A 28 -5.43 -7.66 -4.22
C LEU A 28 -6.51 -8.20 -5.17
N ARG A 29 -6.21 -8.41 -6.45
CA ARG A 29 -7.17 -9.00 -7.40
C ARG A 29 -7.60 -10.41 -6.98
N ARG A 30 -6.77 -11.13 -6.22
CA ARG A 30 -7.15 -12.44 -5.62
C ARG A 30 -8.24 -12.26 -4.56
N VAL A 31 -8.15 -11.20 -3.76
CA VAL A 31 -9.15 -10.84 -2.74
C VAL A 31 -10.44 -10.44 -3.44
N TRP A 32 -10.39 -9.54 -4.42
CA TRP A 32 -11.58 -9.07 -5.14
C TRP A 32 -12.33 -10.17 -5.90
N ARG A 33 -11.61 -11.15 -6.47
CA ARG A 33 -12.24 -12.34 -7.08
C ARG A 33 -13.00 -13.21 -6.07
N ARG A 34 -12.52 -13.28 -4.82
CA ARG A 34 -13.16 -14.06 -3.77
C ARG A 34 -14.30 -13.29 -3.09
N TRP A 35 -14.16 -11.97 -2.96
CA TRP A 35 -15.13 -11.09 -2.32
C TRP A 35 -15.44 -9.91 -3.25
N PRO A 36 -16.42 -10.07 -4.17
CA PRO A 36 -16.68 -9.10 -5.25
C PRO A 36 -17.22 -7.74 -4.82
N CYS A 37 -17.59 -7.57 -3.54
CA CYS A 37 -17.93 -6.26 -2.98
C CYS A 37 -16.71 -5.34 -2.80
N TRP A 38 -15.50 -5.89 -2.91
CA TRP A 38 -14.25 -5.14 -2.81
C TRP A 38 -13.60 -4.97 -4.19
N HIS A 39 -13.03 -3.80 -4.43
CA HIS A 39 -12.34 -3.40 -5.65
C HIS A 39 -11.35 -2.26 -5.34
N GLU A 40 -10.67 -1.73 -6.37
CA GLU A 40 -9.63 -0.69 -6.25
C GLU A 40 -10.10 0.57 -5.54
N GLY A 41 -11.35 1.00 -5.78
CA GLY A 41 -11.93 2.20 -5.19
C GLY A 41 -12.34 2.06 -3.72
N ASN A 42 -12.37 0.87 -3.13
CA ASN A 42 -12.74 0.69 -1.72
C ASN A 42 -11.79 -0.24 -0.93
N THR A 43 -10.61 -0.53 -1.48
CA THR A 43 -9.61 -1.42 -0.88
C THR A 43 -8.25 -0.78 -0.91
N VAL A 44 -7.53 -0.83 0.23
CA VAL A 44 -6.18 -0.29 0.34
C VAL A 44 -5.24 -1.33 0.96
N LEU A 45 -4.06 -1.50 0.37
CA LEU A 45 -2.98 -2.32 0.91
C LEU A 45 -1.98 -1.46 1.70
N LEU A 46 -1.89 -1.70 3.01
CA LEU A 46 -0.87 -1.10 3.86
C LEU A 46 0.34 -2.06 3.97
N ASP A 47 1.49 -1.68 3.40
CA ASP A 47 2.74 -2.43 3.50
C ASP A 47 3.93 -1.49 3.35
N ASP A 48 4.97 -1.70 4.15
CA ASP A 48 6.22 -0.92 4.14
C ASP A 48 7.19 -1.34 3.01
N ASP A 49 6.89 -2.44 2.33
CA ASP A 49 7.72 -3.02 1.27
C ASP A 49 7.10 -2.80 -0.13
N LEU A 50 7.79 -2.03 -0.97
CA LEU A 50 7.36 -1.71 -2.32
C LEU A 50 7.22 -2.96 -3.21
N ASP A 51 8.06 -3.98 -3.01
CA ASP A 51 8.00 -5.20 -3.83
C ASP A 51 6.71 -5.98 -3.57
N LYS A 52 6.19 -5.93 -2.34
CA LYS A 52 4.95 -6.61 -1.98
C LYS A 52 3.72 -5.96 -2.59
N VAL A 53 3.76 -4.65 -2.86
CA VAL A 53 2.60 -3.90 -3.39
C VAL A 53 2.63 -3.70 -4.91
N ALA A 54 3.77 -3.91 -5.56
CA ALA A 54 4.03 -3.60 -6.98
C ALA A 54 3.06 -4.24 -7.98
N CYS A 55 2.33 -5.27 -7.55
CA CYS A 55 1.39 -6.01 -8.37
C CYS A 55 0.00 -5.39 -8.50
N ASN A 56 -0.30 -4.35 -7.72
CA ASN A 56 -1.64 -3.80 -7.60
C ASN A 56 -1.82 -2.57 -8.51
N PRO A 57 -3.06 -2.20 -8.87
CA PRO A 57 -3.33 -0.96 -9.60
C PRO A 57 -2.72 0.25 -8.88
N ALA A 58 -2.39 1.29 -9.64
CA ALA A 58 -1.85 2.52 -9.07
C ALA A 58 -2.78 3.08 -7.97
N HIS A 59 -2.18 3.68 -6.95
CA HIS A 59 -2.91 4.32 -5.85
C HIS A 59 -3.81 3.37 -5.03
N THR A 60 -3.52 2.07 -4.98
CA THR A 60 -4.24 1.10 -4.13
C THR A 60 -3.44 0.66 -2.90
N SER A 61 -2.36 1.39 -2.58
CA SER A 61 -1.49 1.06 -1.46
C SER A 61 -0.94 2.30 -0.77
N VAL A 62 -0.68 2.17 0.53
CA VAL A 62 -0.03 3.18 1.36
C VAL A 62 1.22 2.56 1.97
N GLN A 63 2.34 3.27 1.89
CA GLN A 63 3.64 2.82 2.41
C GLN A 63 4.00 3.59 3.70
N PRO A 64 3.86 2.98 4.88
CA PRO A 64 4.38 3.54 6.11
C PRO A 64 5.89 3.35 6.23
N THR A 65 6.52 4.10 7.13
CA THR A 65 7.92 3.87 7.49
C THR A 65 8.08 2.49 8.12
N LYS A 66 9.09 1.74 7.66
CA LYS A 66 9.47 0.46 8.26
C LYS A 66 9.82 0.62 9.73
N TRP A 67 9.13 -0.12 10.58
CA TRP A 67 9.41 -0.16 12.01
C TRP A 67 10.64 -1.02 12.30
N THR A 68 11.52 -0.56 13.19
CA THR A 68 12.59 -1.39 13.75
C THR A 68 12.57 -1.28 15.27
N ALA A 69 12.59 -2.42 15.96
CA ALA A 69 12.43 -2.45 17.41
C ALA A 69 13.65 -1.90 18.17
N LEU A 70 14.86 -2.04 17.61
CA LEU A 70 16.11 -1.63 18.27
C LEU A 70 16.46 -0.15 18.03
N SER A 71 15.97 0.43 16.94
CA SER A 71 16.25 1.83 16.58
C SER A 71 15.09 2.39 15.77
N PRO A 72 13.90 2.57 16.38
CA PRO A 72 12.75 3.07 15.68
C PRO A 72 13.06 4.45 15.07
N PRO A 73 12.77 4.66 13.78
CA PRO A 73 12.99 5.96 13.15
C PRO A 73 12.31 7.09 13.95
N ALA A 74 12.97 8.23 14.10
CA ALA A 74 12.45 9.34 14.91
C ALA A 74 11.02 9.73 14.45
N GLY A 75 10.06 9.78 15.38
CA GLY A 75 8.65 10.09 15.05
C GLY A 75 7.83 8.91 14.48
N SER A 76 8.43 7.75 14.19
CA SER A 76 7.68 6.57 13.70
C SER A 76 6.86 5.86 14.78
N ALA A 77 7.24 6.02 16.06
CA ALA A 77 6.57 5.34 17.18
C ALA A 77 5.11 5.78 17.36
N ASP A 78 4.81 7.01 16.95
CA ASP A 78 3.52 7.64 17.18
C ASP A 78 2.60 7.61 15.95
N GLU A 79 3.05 7.09 14.79
CA GLU A 79 2.26 7.03 13.55
C GLU A 79 0.89 6.34 13.74
N LEU A 80 0.88 5.26 14.55
CA LEU A 80 -0.31 4.48 14.89
C LEU A 80 -0.96 4.91 16.21
N ALA A 81 -0.32 5.78 17.00
CA ALA A 81 -0.85 6.28 18.25
C ALA A 81 -2.11 7.15 18.03
N PRO A 82 -2.93 7.41 19.06
CA PRO A 82 -3.98 8.42 18.98
C PRO A 82 -3.43 9.77 18.49
N GLY A 83 -3.98 10.28 17.39
CA GLY A 83 -3.49 11.51 16.74
C GLY A 83 -2.30 11.33 15.79
N GLY A 84 -1.74 10.12 15.69
CA GLY A 84 -0.65 9.76 14.78
C GLY A 84 -0.94 10.07 13.32
N GLY A 85 0.11 10.36 12.54
CA GLY A 85 0.01 10.74 11.12
C GLY A 85 -0.72 9.71 10.28
N LEU A 86 -0.26 8.46 10.32
CA LEU A 86 -0.87 7.33 9.60
C LEU A 86 -2.31 7.08 10.06
N ARG A 87 -2.57 7.13 11.37
CA ARG A 87 -3.94 6.97 11.89
C ARG A 87 -4.88 8.05 11.38
N ARG A 88 -4.45 9.32 11.37
CA ARG A 88 -5.25 10.43 10.83
C ARG A 88 -5.50 10.26 9.33
N TYR A 89 -4.47 9.88 8.58
CA TYR A 89 -4.59 9.61 7.15
C TYR A 89 -5.61 8.50 6.86
N LEU A 90 -5.51 7.36 7.54
CA LEU A 90 -6.43 6.23 7.37
C LEU A 90 -7.86 6.58 7.78
N ALA A 91 -8.05 7.44 8.78
CA ALA A 91 -9.38 7.92 9.17
C ALA A 91 -10.02 8.78 8.07
N SER A 92 -9.26 9.68 7.44
CA SER A 92 -9.76 10.46 6.30
C SER A 92 -10.02 9.58 5.08
N LEU A 93 -9.14 8.61 4.80
CA LEU A 93 -9.28 7.65 3.71
C LEU A 93 -10.52 6.77 3.87
N ALA A 94 -10.82 6.32 5.09
CA ALA A 94 -12.00 5.50 5.40
C ALA A 94 -13.32 6.26 5.20
N GLY A 95 -13.29 7.60 5.24
CA GLY A 95 -14.44 8.46 4.96
C GLY A 95 -14.54 8.90 3.50
N ALA A 96 -13.62 8.51 2.62
CA ALA A 96 -13.63 8.87 1.21
C ALA A 96 -14.58 7.96 0.42
N ASP A 97 -15.26 8.53 -0.58
CA ASP A 97 -16.13 7.76 -1.49
C ASP A 97 -15.32 6.81 -2.39
N ASP A 98 -14.09 7.22 -2.74
CA ASP A 98 -13.15 6.44 -3.54
C ASP A 98 -11.75 6.55 -2.93
N THR A 99 -11.30 5.41 -2.38
CA THR A 99 -9.98 5.29 -1.74
C THR A 99 -8.82 5.42 -2.74
N GLN A 100 -8.98 5.00 -4.00
CA GLN A 100 -7.95 5.11 -5.02
C GLN A 100 -7.73 6.56 -5.42
N GLU A 101 -8.82 7.28 -5.65
CA GLU A 101 -8.79 8.71 -5.96
C GLU A 101 -8.26 9.54 -4.79
N TYR A 102 -8.63 9.18 -3.55
CA TYR A 102 -8.09 9.82 -2.37
C TYR A 102 -6.57 9.65 -2.28
N ILE A 103 -6.03 8.44 -2.45
CA ILE A 103 -4.59 8.19 -2.41
C ILE A 103 -3.87 8.95 -3.53
N ARG A 104 -4.48 9.06 -4.72
CA ARG A 104 -3.93 9.81 -5.85
C ARG A 104 -3.79 11.31 -5.55
N THR A 105 -4.78 11.89 -4.87
CA THR A 105 -4.86 13.34 -4.62
C THR A 105 -4.24 13.76 -3.27
N HIS A 106 -4.16 12.83 -2.32
CA HIS A 106 -3.63 13.01 -0.98
C HIS A 106 -2.57 11.93 -0.74
N ALA A 107 -1.40 12.07 -1.37
CA ALA A 107 -0.32 11.12 -1.17
C ALA A 107 0.13 11.13 0.30
N TYR A 108 0.16 9.96 0.93
CA TYR A 108 0.66 9.83 2.29
C TYR A 108 2.18 10.00 2.31
N SER A 109 2.65 10.88 3.20
CA SER A 109 4.07 11.03 3.53
C SER A 109 4.25 10.66 5.00
N PRO A 110 5.06 9.63 5.31
CA PRO A 110 5.40 9.33 6.69
C PRO A 110 6.06 10.54 7.38
N SER A 111 5.87 10.66 8.69
CA SER A 111 6.41 11.75 9.52
C SER A 111 7.94 11.74 9.63
N VAL A 112 8.57 10.68 9.13
CA VAL A 112 10.01 10.47 9.17
C VAL A 112 10.59 10.74 7.80
N ALA A 113 11.61 11.60 7.73
CA ALA A 113 12.38 11.79 6.51
C ALA A 113 12.91 10.44 6.01
N LYS A 114 12.76 10.16 4.72
CA LYS A 114 13.47 9.04 4.09
C LYS A 114 14.96 9.25 4.35
N ALA A 115 15.59 8.33 5.08
CA ALA A 115 17.05 8.27 5.09
C ALA A 115 17.48 7.90 3.67
N GLU A 116 18.19 8.83 3.02
CA GLU A 116 18.87 8.62 1.73
C GLU A 116 20.07 7.70 1.89
#